data_AF-A0A6N7W7F5-F1
#
_entry.id   AF-A0A6N7W7F5-F1
#
_cell.length_a   1.000
_cell.length_b   1.000
_cell.length_c   1.000
_cell.angle_alpha   90.00
_cell.angle_beta   90.00
_cell.angle_gamma   90.00
#
_symmetry.space_group_name_H-M   'P 1'
#
loop_
_entity.id
_entity.type
_entity.pdbx_description
1 polymer ?
#
loop_
_entity_poly.entity_id
_entity_poly.type
_entity_poly.pdbx_seq_one_letter_code
_entity_poly.pdbx_strand_id
1 'polypeptide(L)'
;MITVAFSHTWHDGNMENTGLSEPVEEAVMAFWAISRESVGMTRIENLVGPQQRAALRPPAVHLSEDPAEATDLAVKIAEGELTELVSEEEHFDELPRVGDLMIVCDGEGIPRSLVQTTEVSTRDKLVTERLVSLYPKQLSKKK
;
A
#
# COMPACT_ATOMS: atom_id res chain seq x y z
N MET A 1 -12.04 11.80 -4.47
CA MET A 1 -12.62 10.57 -3.91
C MET A 1 -12.02 9.47 -4.76
N ILE A 2 -10.96 8.83 -4.25
CA ILE A 2 -10.23 7.79 -4.99
C ILE A 2 -10.77 6.49 -4.42
N THR A 3 -11.59 5.80 -5.19
CA THR A 3 -12.07 4.46 -4.89
C THR A 3 -10.95 3.50 -5.28
N VAL A 4 -10.30 2.87 -4.31
CA VAL A 4 -9.31 1.81 -4.59
C VAL A 4 -10.07 0.50 -4.73
N ALA A 5 -10.28 0.06 -5.97
CA ALA A 5 -10.84 -1.25 -6.26
C ALA A 5 -9.70 -2.28 -6.22
N PHE A 6 -9.78 -3.23 -5.30
CA PHE A 6 -9.01 -4.48 -5.38
C PHE A 6 -9.92 -5.48 -6.08
N SER A 7 -9.77 -5.70 -7.39
CA SER A 7 -10.50 -6.78 -8.04
C SER A 7 -9.65 -8.05 -8.09
N HIS A 8 -10.01 -9.03 -7.27
CA HIS A 8 -9.75 -10.42 -7.59
C HIS A 8 -11.04 -11.01 -8.15
N THR A 9 -11.37 -10.65 -9.39
CA THR A 9 -12.48 -11.30 -10.11
C THR A 9 -11.94 -11.97 -11.37
N TRP A 10 -11.80 -13.29 -11.30
CA TRP A 10 -11.56 -14.13 -12.47
C TRP A 10 -12.81 -14.08 -13.37
N HIS A 11 -12.68 -13.53 -14.58
CA HIS A 11 -13.65 -13.68 -15.66
C HIS A 11 -12.98 -14.31 -16.89
N ASP A 12 -13.75 -15.19 -17.54
CA ASP A 12 -13.37 -16.00 -18.70
C ASP A 12 -12.60 -15.24 -19.81
N GLY A 13 -11.44 -15.79 -20.19
CA GLY A 13 -11.04 -15.95 -21.60
C GLY A 13 -10.66 -14.71 -22.44
N ASN A 14 -10.72 -13.48 -21.93
CA ASN A 14 -10.26 -12.29 -22.65
C ASN A 14 -9.24 -11.52 -21.79
N MET A 15 -7.95 -11.76 -22.02
CA MET A 15 -6.89 -10.95 -21.40
C MET A 15 -6.92 -9.55 -22.03
N GLU A 16 -7.78 -8.67 -21.53
CA GLU A 16 -7.56 -7.24 -21.66
C GLU A 16 -6.26 -6.94 -20.90
N ASN A 17 -5.19 -6.71 -21.66
CA ASN A 17 -3.93 -6.24 -21.10
C ASN A 17 -4.19 -4.82 -20.56
N THR A 18 -4.51 -4.72 -19.27
CA THR A 18 -4.73 -3.46 -18.56
C THR A 18 -3.50 -2.55 -18.58
N GLY A 19 -2.35 -3.07 -19.06
CA GLY A 19 -1.05 -2.39 -19.03
C GLY A 19 -0.44 -2.38 -17.63
N LEU A 20 -1.17 -2.88 -16.62
CA LEU A 20 -0.70 -3.01 -15.25
C LEU A 20 0.24 -4.22 -15.18
N SER A 21 1.45 -4.00 -14.71
CA SER A 21 2.38 -5.09 -14.46
C SER A 21 2.28 -5.53 -13.01
N GLU A 22 2.08 -6.84 -12.79
CA GLU A 22 2.10 -7.43 -11.46
C GLU A 22 3.36 -7.00 -10.68
N PRO A 23 3.27 -6.78 -9.36
CA PRO A 23 4.42 -6.43 -8.54
C PRO A 23 5.56 -7.44 -8.71
N VAL A 24 6.73 -6.96 -9.13
CA VAL A 24 7.89 -7.82 -9.39
C VAL A 24 8.46 -8.32 -8.06
N GLU A 25 8.27 -9.60 -7.73
CA GLU A 25 8.61 -10.17 -6.41
C GLU A 25 10.07 -9.90 -6.00
N GLU A 26 11.03 -9.98 -6.92
CA GLU A 26 12.44 -9.67 -6.64
C GLU A 26 12.62 -8.20 -6.21
N ALA A 27 12.00 -7.27 -6.93
CA ALA A 27 12.06 -5.85 -6.61
C ALA A 27 11.33 -5.54 -5.28
N VAL A 28 10.19 -6.20 -5.05
CA VAL A 28 9.42 -6.12 -3.81
C VAL A 28 10.23 -6.62 -2.61
N MET A 29 10.92 -7.76 -2.74
CA MET A 29 11.77 -8.30 -1.68
C MET A 29 13.00 -7.43 -1.41
N ALA A 30 13.65 -6.91 -2.46
CA ALA A 30 14.76 -5.98 -2.34
C ALA A 30 14.33 -4.67 -1.65
N PHE A 31 13.19 -4.10 -2.06
CA PHE A 31 12.62 -2.92 -1.44
C PHE A 31 12.26 -3.16 0.02
N TRP A 32 11.67 -4.31 0.35
CA TRP A 32 11.36 -4.69 1.73
C TRP A 32 12.63 -4.76 2.59
N ALA A 33 13.70 -5.38 2.07
CA ALA A 33 14.97 -5.47 2.77
C ALA A 33 15.58 -4.09 3.09
N ILE A 34 15.54 -3.15 2.14
CA ILE A 34 16.09 -1.79 2.30
C ILE A 34 15.20 -0.94 3.21
N SER A 35 13.89 -0.95 2.99
CA SER A 35 12.93 -0.13 3.74
C SER A 35 12.89 -0.52 5.22
N ARG A 36 12.86 -1.82 5.54
CA ARG A 36 12.86 -2.29 6.94
C ARG A 36 14.13 -1.90 7.70
N GLU A 37 15.28 -1.91 7.03
CA GLU A 37 16.55 -1.44 7.60
C GLU A 37 16.50 0.07 7.86
N SER A 38 15.99 0.85 6.90
CA SER A 38 15.88 2.31 7.00
C SER A 38 14.92 2.79 8.10
N VAL A 39 13.82 2.08 8.28
CA VAL A 39 12.80 2.35 9.32
C VAL A 39 13.26 1.86 10.70
N GLY A 40 14.01 0.75 10.73
CA GLY A 40 14.52 0.09 11.93
C GLY A 40 13.58 -1.00 12.45
N MET A 41 14.12 -2.21 12.68
CA MET A 41 13.33 -3.39 13.05
C MET A 41 12.55 -3.21 14.36
N THR A 42 13.18 -2.68 15.41
CA THR A 42 12.50 -2.39 16.68
C THR A 42 11.34 -1.41 16.51
N ARG A 43 11.46 -0.45 15.58
CA ARG A 43 10.37 0.47 15.27
C ARG A 43 9.23 -0.28 14.60
N ILE A 44 9.53 -1.09 13.59
CA ILE A 44 8.53 -1.94 12.92
C ILE A 44 7.82 -2.84 13.92
N GLU A 45 8.54 -3.61 14.75
CA GLU A 45 7.97 -4.51 15.75
C GLU A 45 6.99 -3.82 16.72
N ASN A 46 7.26 -2.55 17.07
CA ASN A 46 6.36 -1.75 17.91
C ASN A 46 5.12 -1.27 17.15
N LEU A 47 5.21 -1.09 15.84
CA LEU A 47 4.13 -0.61 14.98
C LEU A 47 3.16 -1.73 14.57
N VAL A 48 3.67 -2.92 14.25
CA VAL A 48 2.89 -4.03 13.69
C VAL A 48 2.06 -4.84 14.71
N GLY A 49 2.21 -4.59 16.01
CA GLY A 49 1.54 -5.37 17.03
C GLY A 49 1.94 -6.87 17.03
N PRO A 50 1.31 -7.73 17.86
CA PRO A 50 1.70 -9.14 17.98
C PRO A 50 1.53 -9.99 16.71
N GLN A 51 0.55 -9.68 15.86
CA GLN A 51 0.15 -10.53 14.74
C GLN A 51 1.02 -10.29 13.50
N GLN A 52 1.38 -9.04 13.19
CA GLN A 52 2.28 -8.75 12.06
C GLN A 52 3.77 -8.85 12.43
N ARG A 53 4.14 -9.00 13.70
CA ARG A 53 5.53 -9.35 14.10
C ARG A 53 6.04 -10.65 13.47
N ALA A 54 5.14 -11.52 13.02
CA ALA A 54 5.46 -12.76 12.32
C ALA A 54 5.44 -12.62 10.77
N ALA A 55 5.10 -11.45 10.22
CA ALA A 55 4.86 -11.28 8.79
C ALA A 55 6.17 -11.29 7.98
N LEU A 56 6.28 -12.27 7.09
CA LEU A 56 7.44 -12.52 6.22
C LEU A 56 7.72 -11.37 5.23
N ARG A 57 6.69 -10.60 4.87
CA ARG A 57 6.75 -9.39 4.06
C ARG A 57 5.33 -8.77 4.07
N PRO A 58 5.17 -7.43 4.10
CA PRO A 58 3.86 -6.81 3.90
C PRO A 58 3.28 -7.10 2.50
N PRO A 59 1.94 -7.05 2.31
CA PRO A 59 1.34 -7.12 0.98
C PRO A 59 1.89 -6.01 0.07
N ALA A 60 2.06 -6.33 -1.22
CA ALA A 60 2.45 -5.38 -2.25
C ALA A 60 1.26 -5.14 -3.17
N VAL A 61 0.90 -3.88 -3.41
CA VAL A 61 -0.38 -3.52 -4.05
C VAL A 61 -0.26 -2.39 -5.05
N HIS A 62 -1.19 -2.34 -5.99
CA HIS A 62 -1.51 -1.14 -6.78
C HIS A 62 -2.71 -0.42 -6.15
N LEU A 63 -2.78 0.91 -6.32
CA LEU A 63 -3.90 1.72 -5.82
C LEU A 63 -4.95 2.06 -6.89
N SER A 64 -4.70 1.67 -8.14
CA SER A 64 -5.65 1.76 -9.25
C SER A 64 -5.37 0.62 -10.24
N GLU A 65 -6.38 0.26 -11.01
CA GLU A 65 -6.28 -0.67 -12.14
C GLU A 65 -5.76 0.03 -13.42
N ASP A 66 -5.82 1.37 -13.48
CA ASP A 66 -5.19 2.16 -14.52
C ASP A 66 -3.69 2.38 -14.19
N PRO A 67 -2.74 2.00 -15.07
CA PRO A 67 -1.31 2.09 -14.74
C PRO A 67 -0.80 3.52 -14.54
N ALA A 68 -1.34 4.50 -15.26
CA ALA A 68 -0.91 5.89 -15.14
C ALA A 68 -1.39 6.48 -13.81
N GLU A 69 -2.64 6.20 -13.44
CA GLU A 69 -3.21 6.57 -12.15
C GLU A 69 -2.50 5.85 -10.99
N ALA A 70 -2.25 4.54 -11.10
CA ALA A 70 -1.52 3.78 -10.09
C ALA A 70 -0.13 4.40 -9.82
N THR A 71 0.55 4.83 -10.88
CA THR A 71 1.83 5.52 -10.78
C THR A 71 1.73 6.87 -10.06
N ASP A 72 0.77 7.72 -10.45
CA ASP A 72 0.56 9.02 -9.83
C ASP A 72 0.17 8.91 -8.35
N LEU A 73 -0.71 7.96 -8.00
CA LEU A 73 -1.09 7.68 -6.62
C LEU A 73 0.10 7.18 -5.79
N ALA A 74 0.92 6.28 -6.34
CA ALA A 74 2.12 5.78 -5.67
C ALA A 74 3.12 6.91 -5.37
N VAL A 75 3.32 7.84 -6.30
CA VAL A 75 4.15 9.04 -6.10
C VAL A 75 3.58 9.91 -4.98
N LYS A 76 2.29 10.25 -5.03
CA LYS A 76 1.64 11.08 -4.00
C LYS A 76 1.70 10.47 -2.61
N ILE A 77 1.59 9.15 -2.49
CA ILE A 77 1.76 8.44 -1.22
C ILE A 77 3.21 8.56 -0.73
N ALA A 78 4.20 8.30 -1.61
CA ALA A 78 5.61 8.37 -1.26
C ALA A 78 6.00 9.78 -0.78
N GLU A 79 5.47 10.82 -1.43
CA GLU A 79 5.66 12.23 -1.09
C GLU A 79 4.76 12.72 0.06
N GLY A 80 3.76 11.92 0.49
CA GLY A 80 2.84 12.22 1.60
C GLY A 80 1.82 13.27 1.28
N GLU A 81 1.59 13.49 0.00
CA GLU A 81 0.52 14.34 -0.52
C GLU A 81 -0.82 13.60 -0.44
N LEU A 82 -0.80 12.28 -0.65
CA LEU A 82 -1.93 11.38 -0.35
C LEU A 82 -1.66 10.66 0.97
N THR A 83 -2.59 10.75 1.91
CA THR A 83 -2.47 10.18 3.28
C THR A 83 -3.74 9.49 3.74
N GLU A 84 -4.71 9.32 2.85
CA GLU A 84 -6.01 8.73 3.15
C GLU A 84 -6.48 7.92 1.94
N LEU A 85 -6.91 6.70 2.18
CA LEU A 85 -7.52 5.82 1.18
C LEU A 85 -8.96 5.52 1.59
N VAL A 86 -9.83 5.39 0.60
CA VAL A 86 -11.22 5.01 0.80
C VAL A 86 -11.56 3.85 -0.12
N SER A 87 -12.07 2.78 0.46
CA SER A 87 -12.44 1.56 -0.25
C SER A 87 -13.79 1.05 0.24
N GLU A 88 -14.49 0.28 -0.58
CA GLU A 88 -15.72 -0.38 -0.16
C GLU A 88 -15.39 -1.54 0.80
N GLU A 89 -16.19 -1.71 1.85
CA GLU A 89 -16.01 -2.77 2.85
C GLU A 89 -16.04 -4.17 2.24
N GLU A 90 -16.75 -4.35 1.13
CA GLU A 90 -16.82 -5.63 0.42
C GLU A 90 -15.52 -6.04 -0.28
N HIS A 91 -14.55 -5.13 -0.44
CA HIS A 91 -13.23 -5.45 -0.98
C HIS A 91 -12.30 -6.12 0.06
N PHE A 92 -12.74 -6.28 1.31
CA PHE A 92 -11.94 -6.82 2.39
C PHE A 92 -12.50 -8.15 2.92
N ASP A 93 -11.69 -9.21 2.89
CA ASP A 93 -11.96 -10.42 3.66
C ASP A 93 -11.86 -10.15 5.18
N GLU A 94 -10.89 -9.30 5.56
CA GLU A 94 -10.69 -8.79 6.91
C GLU A 94 -10.37 -7.29 6.83
N LEU A 95 -11.05 -6.49 7.64
CA LEU A 95 -10.81 -5.05 7.69
C LEU A 95 -9.37 -4.71 8.08
N PRO A 96 -8.77 -3.66 7.49
CA PRO A 96 -7.44 -3.20 7.87
C PRO A 96 -7.42 -2.75 9.33
N ARG A 97 -6.22 -2.78 9.91
CA ARG A 97 -5.98 -2.41 11.31
C ARG A 97 -4.93 -1.34 11.41
N VAL A 98 -5.06 -0.53 12.47
CA VAL A 98 -3.97 0.36 12.87
C VAL A 98 -2.72 -0.48 13.16
N GLY A 99 -1.61 -0.14 12.51
CA GLY A 99 -0.37 -0.90 12.57
C GLY A 99 -0.04 -1.67 11.30
N ASP A 100 -1.03 -1.95 10.45
CA ASP A 100 -0.79 -2.72 9.23
C ASP A 100 0.18 -2.01 8.30
N LEU A 101 1.10 -2.79 7.75
CA LEU A 101 2.06 -2.35 6.75
C LEU A 101 1.60 -2.75 5.35
N MET A 102 1.94 -1.91 4.38
CA MET A 102 1.69 -2.18 2.96
C MET A 102 2.81 -1.60 2.10
N ILE A 103 3.20 -2.32 1.05
CA ILE A 103 4.09 -1.84 0.01
C ILE A 103 3.23 -1.35 -1.16
N VAL A 104 3.33 -0.07 -1.49
CA VAL A 104 2.61 0.53 -2.62
C VAL A 104 3.53 0.50 -3.85
N CYS A 105 3.05 -0.12 -4.93
CA CYS A 105 3.70 -0.17 -6.23
C CYS A 105 3.05 0.82 -7.21
N ASP A 106 3.83 1.28 -8.18
CA ASP A 106 3.33 2.06 -9.33
C ASP A 106 2.69 1.15 -10.40
N GLY A 107 2.28 1.71 -11.53
CA GLY A 107 1.66 0.95 -12.62
C GLY A 107 2.58 -0.05 -13.32
N GLU A 108 3.90 0.05 -13.13
CA GLU A 108 4.90 -0.89 -13.66
C GLU A 108 5.24 -2.01 -12.65
N GLY A 109 4.56 -2.05 -11.50
CA GLY A 109 4.82 -3.05 -10.46
C GLY A 109 6.07 -2.75 -9.64
N ILE A 110 6.62 -1.52 -9.73
CA ILE A 110 7.82 -1.11 -9.01
C ILE A 110 7.41 -0.55 -7.64
N PRO A 111 7.96 -1.07 -6.54
CA PRO A 111 7.70 -0.56 -5.19
C PRO A 111 8.14 0.91 -5.04
N ARG A 112 7.23 1.76 -4.56
CA ARG A 112 7.48 3.20 -4.34
C ARG A 112 7.43 3.59 -2.88
N SER A 113 6.60 2.94 -2.07
CA SER A 113 6.48 3.30 -0.65
C SER A 113 6.21 2.10 0.25
N LEU A 114 6.78 2.14 1.45
CA LEU A 114 6.30 1.36 2.59
C LEU A 114 5.45 2.28 3.45
N VAL A 115 4.17 1.97 3.58
CA VAL A 115 3.21 2.74 4.38
C VAL A 115 2.77 1.98 5.61
N GLN A 116 2.29 2.72 6.61
CA GLN A 116 1.60 2.20 7.76
C GLN A 116 0.21 2.79 7.87
N THR A 117 -0.78 1.94 8.13
CA THR A 117 -2.13 2.37 8.53
C THR A 117 -2.11 2.87 9.97
N THR A 118 -2.48 4.14 10.16
CA THR A 118 -2.43 4.86 11.45
C THR A 118 -3.80 5.08 12.06
N GLU A 119 -4.84 5.05 11.23
CA GLU A 119 -6.23 5.17 11.64
C GLU A 119 -7.08 4.35 10.68
N VAL A 120 -8.11 3.69 11.21
CA VAL A 120 -9.13 3.00 10.41
C VAL A 120 -10.48 3.44 10.93
N SER A 121 -11.36 3.84 10.01
CA SER A 121 -12.75 4.14 10.33
C SER A 121 -13.67 3.54 9.27
N THR A 122 -14.86 3.15 9.70
CA THR A 122 -15.88 2.57 8.82
C THR A 122 -17.15 3.41 8.87
N ARG A 123 -17.68 3.78 7.71
CA ARG A 123 -18.92 4.55 7.61
C ARG A 123 -19.64 4.23 6.30
N ASP A 124 -20.94 3.95 6.36
CA ASP A 124 -21.79 3.76 5.18
C ASP A 124 -21.22 2.73 4.18
N LYS A 125 -20.66 1.60 4.70
CA LYS A 125 -19.94 0.55 3.95
C LYS A 125 -18.63 0.99 3.28
N LEU A 126 -18.11 2.17 3.63
CA LEU A 126 -16.79 2.60 3.25
C LEU A 126 -15.82 2.39 4.40
N VAL A 127 -14.64 1.90 4.07
CA VAL A 127 -13.48 1.80 4.94
C VAL A 127 -12.55 2.94 4.57
N THR A 128 -12.18 3.76 5.56
CA THR A 128 -11.21 4.84 5.39
C THR A 128 -9.97 4.54 6.21
N GLU A 129 -8.83 4.46 5.54
CA GLU A 129 -7.52 4.26 6.15
C GLU A 129 -6.71 5.54 6.09
N ARG A 130 -6.22 6.03 7.23
CA ARG A 130 -5.20 7.08 7.27
C ARG A 130 -3.82 6.46 7.25
N LEU A 131 -2.99 6.88 6.33
CA LEU A 131 -1.67 6.30 6.08
C LEU A 131 -0.54 7.29 6.34
N VAL A 132 0.62 6.75 6.69
CA VAL A 132 1.90 7.47 6.66
C VAL A 132 2.94 6.69 5.89
N SER A 133 3.68 7.37 5.00
CA SER A 133 4.86 6.79 4.34
C SER A 133 6.01 6.68 5.35
N LEU A 134 6.41 5.45 5.66
CA LEU A 134 7.58 5.14 6.47
C LEU A 134 8.87 5.17 5.64
N TYR A 135 8.76 4.83 4.36
CA TYR A 135 9.85 4.85 3.39
C TYR A 135 9.29 5.16 1.98
N PRO A 136 9.98 5.98 1.16
CA PRO A 136 11.18 6.75 1.49
C PRO A 136 10.93 7.78 2.60
N LYS A 137 11.96 8.14 3.35
CA LYS A 137 11.83 9.17 4.39
C LYS A 137 11.47 10.48 3.73
N GLN A 138 10.37 11.06 4.16
CA GLN A 138 9.99 12.38 3.72
C GLN A 138 10.99 13.38 4.27
N LEU A 139 11.69 14.06 3.36
CA LEU A 139 12.52 15.18 3.75
C LEU A 139 11.56 16.27 4.24
N SER A 140 11.56 16.50 5.55
CA SER A 140 10.80 17.60 6.14
C SER A 140 11.13 18.87 5.37
N LYS A 141 10.13 19.44 4.68
CA LYS A 141 10.26 20.76 4.05
C LYS A 141 10.55 21.74 5.20
N LYS A 142 11.83 22.11 5.38
CA LYS A 142 12.22 23.17 6.31
C LYS A 142 11.39 24.40 5.94
N LYS A 143 10.53 24.83 6.86
CA LYS A 143 9.89 26.14 6.81
C LYS A 143 10.95 27.24 6.93
#